data_AF-A0A8D0KRX5-F1
#
_entry.id   AF-A0A8D0KRX5-F1
#
_cell.length_a   1.000
_cell.length_b   1.000
_cell.length_c   1.000
_cell.angle_alpha   90.00
_cell.angle_beta   90.00
_cell.angle_gamma   90.00
#
_symmetry.space_group_name_H-M   'P 1'
#
loop_
_entity.id
_entity.type
_entity.pdbx_description
1 polymer ?
#
loop_
_entity_poly.entity_id
_entity_poly.type
_entity_poly.pdbx_seq_one_letter_code
_entity_poly.pdbx_strand_id
1 'polypeptide(L)'
;NIKLYTERAEWGWALQSVLTSEKSVSEIPEAMDDYFCNFLVRLGMSRTLDCFQTEWYELIERGVFTAEDAGLVPTAYTRNQQLEAENMRLRKDLENYKLAANKAKEAFLKMQKERDFHRMHHRRVVQEKNRLIGDIKRLKAHYASYEPVLKQLTEKYQTALRQKMLTSLERDRAVGLLSLYHYAESGVQNTKRLQCCEISGTYVTLMQL
;
A
#
# COMPACT_ATOMS: atom_id res chain seq x y z
N ASN A 1 20.43 14.54 -8.88
CA ASN A 1 21.30 14.66 -7.70
C ASN A 1 22.11 15.95 -7.70
N ILE A 2 22.55 16.51 -8.84
CA ILE A 2 23.31 17.77 -8.89
C ILE A 2 22.46 19.02 -8.58
N LYS A 3 21.19 19.06 -9.01
CA LYS A 3 20.29 20.22 -8.78
C LYS A 3 20.02 20.55 -7.30
N LEU A 4 20.07 19.55 -6.40
CA LEU A 4 19.83 19.76 -4.96
C LEU A 4 21.05 20.35 -4.23
N TYR A 5 22.25 20.21 -4.78
CA TYR A 5 23.46 20.79 -4.18
C TYR A 5 23.63 22.26 -4.54
N THR A 6 23.23 22.66 -5.75
CA THR A 6 23.26 24.07 -6.20
C THR A 6 22.27 24.94 -5.43
N GLU A 7 21.02 24.49 -5.22
CA GLU A 7 20.04 25.24 -4.43
C GLU A 7 20.52 25.44 -2.98
N ARG A 8 21.14 24.42 -2.36
CA ARG A 8 21.62 24.50 -0.99
C ARG A 8 22.79 25.48 -0.82
N ALA A 9 23.62 25.65 -1.84
CA ALA A 9 24.70 26.63 -1.84
C ALA A 9 24.15 28.05 -2.00
N GLU A 10 23.18 28.27 -2.88
CA GLU A 10 22.53 29.58 -3.08
C GLU A 10 21.83 30.09 -1.81
N TRP A 11 21.15 29.21 -1.07
CA TRP A 11 20.56 29.56 0.24
C TRP A 11 21.61 29.91 1.29
N GLY A 12 22.76 29.24 1.29
CA GLY A 12 23.86 29.51 2.23
C GLY A 12 24.47 30.90 2.04
N TRP A 13 24.65 31.34 0.80
CA TRP A 13 25.22 32.64 0.46
C TRP A 13 24.22 33.79 0.67
N ALA A 14 22.93 33.55 0.40
CA ALA A 14 21.87 34.51 0.69
C ALA A 14 21.73 34.77 2.20
N LEU A 15 21.85 33.75 3.05
CA LEU A 15 21.80 33.91 4.51
C LEU A 15 23.02 34.70 5.03
N GLN A 16 24.20 34.47 4.45
CA GLN A 16 25.45 35.16 4.81
C GLN A 16 25.45 36.64 4.39
N SER A 17 24.82 36.96 3.26
CA SER A 17 24.61 38.34 2.80
C SER A 17 23.65 39.12 3.68
N VAL A 18 22.63 38.47 4.26
CA VAL A 18 21.68 39.11 5.18
C VAL A 18 22.34 39.40 6.54
N LEU A 19 23.26 38.54 6.99
CA LEU A 19 23.97 38.68 8.26
C LEU A 19 25.12 39.72 8.24
N THR A 20 25.58 40.16 7.05
CA THR A 20 26.74 41.06 6.92
C THR A 20 26.37 42.51 6.56
N SER A 21 25.08 42.81 6.38
CA SER A 21 24.59 44.17 6.17
C SER A 21 24.19 44.85 7.49
N GLU A 22 25.05 44.76 8.51
CA GLU A 22 24.98 45.70 9.64
C GLU A 22 25.49 47.05 9.15
N LYS A 23 24.55 47.84 8.63
CA LYS A 23 24.70 49.26 8.37
C LYS A 23 25.12 49.90 9.70
N SER A 24 26.38 50.33 9.79
CA SER A 24 26.84 51.21 10.85
C SER A 24 26.12 52.55 10.70
N VAL A 25 24.94 52.66 11.32
CA VAL A 25 24.24 53.93 11.46
C VAL A 25 25.03 54.72 12.50
N SER A 26 25.67 55.80 12.04
CA SER A 26 26.15 56.85 12.92
C SER A 26 24.92 57.50 13.55
N GLU A 27 24.47 56.96 14.69
CA GLU A 27 23.41 57.57 15.48
C GLU A 27 23.96 58.84 16.10
N ILE A 28 23.41 59.98 15.66
CA ILE A 28 23.50 61.23 16.40
C ILE A 28 22.90 60.92 17.78
N PRO A 29 23.63 61.15 18.88
CA PRO A 29 23.10 60.84 20.21
C PRO A 29 21.80 61.59 20.46
N GLU A 30 20.79 60.91 21.02
CA GLU A 30 19.54 61.54 21.43
C GLU A 30 19.82 62.62 22.50
N ALA A 31 19.02 63.69 22.48
CA ALA A 31 19.03 64.68 23.55
C ALA A 31 18.50 64.05 24.85
N MET A 32 19.05 64.47 25.99
CA MET A 32 18.74 63.84 27.27
C MET A 32 17.26 63.98 27.68
N ASP A 33 16.61 65.08 27.33
CA ASP A 33 15.19 65.34 27.57
C ASP A 33 14.28 64.41 26.76
N ASP A 34 14.58 64.21 25.48
CA ASP A 34 13.89 63.24 24.62
C ASP A 34 14.01 61.81 25.19
N TYR A 35 15.20 61.43 25.67
CA TYR A 35 15.41 60.13 26.30
C TYR A 35 14.57 59.93 27.56
N PHE A 36 14.54 60.91 28.46
CA PHE A 36 13.71 60.81 29.68
C PHE A 36 12.23 60.75 29.34
N CYS A 37 11.77 61.53 28.36
CA CYS A 37 10.39 61.46 27.89
C CYS A 37 10.06 60.07 27.35
N ASN A 38 10.88 59.55 26.43
CA ASN A 38 10.72 58.21 25.86
C ASN A 38 10.79 57.10 26.92
N PHE A 39 11.68 57.24 27.90
CA PHE A 39 11.82 56.31 29.02
C PHE A 39 10.55 56.28 29.88
N LEU A 40 10.04 57.44 30.28
CA LEU A 40 8.84 57.56 31.11
C LEU A 40 7.58 57.09 30.36
N VAL A 41 7.48 57.36 29.05
CA VAL A 41 6.43 56.81 28.19
C VAL A 41 6.51 55.28 28.12
N ARG A 42 7.70 54.72 27.87
CA ARG A 42 7.91 53.27 27.76
C ARG A 42 7.57 52.53 29.05
N LEU A 43 7.79 53.16 30.21
CA LEU A 43 7.42 52.61 31.52
C LEU A 43 5.97 52.93 31.94
N GLY A 44 5.22 53.68 31.13
CA GLY A 44 3.82 54.06 31.44
C GLY A 44 3.68 55.06 32.60
N MET A 45 4.72 55.83 32.90
CA MET A 45 4.77 56.77 34.03
C MET A 45 4.21 58.15 33.64
N SER A 46 2.95 58.21 33.20
CA SER A 46 2.34 59.40 32.61
C SER A 46 2.28 60.62 33.52
N ARG A 47 2.01 60.45 34.82
CA ARG A 47 2.01 61.55 35.80
C ARG A 47 3.41 62.12 36.03
N THR A 48 4.41 61.25 36.09
CA THR A 48 5.81 61.66 36.25
C THR A 48 6.32 62.38 35.01
N LEU A 49 5.91 61.94 33.82
CA LEU A 49 6.20 62.61 32.56
C LEU A 49 5.63 64.04 32.54
N ASP A 50 4.37 64.21 32.94
CA ASP A 50 3.68 65.50 32.93
C ASP A 50 4.34 66.50 33.90
N CYS A 51 4.68 66.05 35.12
CA CYS A 51 5.45 66.85 36.08
C CYS A 51 6.84 67.21 35.54
N PHE A 52 7.56 66.22 34.99
CA PHE A 52 8.90 66.43 34.44
C PHE A 52 8.89 67.45 33.30
N GLN A 53 7.98 67.31 32.33
CA GLN A 53 7.87 68.24 31.20
C GLN A 53 7.54 69.66 31.69
N THR A 54 6.60 69.79 32.63
CA THR A 54 6.21 71.09 33.18
C THR A 54 7.40 71.78 33.86
N GLU A 55 8.10 71.09 34.77
CA GLU A 55 9.26 71.65 35.47
C GLU A 55 10.42 71.96 34.50
N TRP A 56 10.65 71.10 33.51
CA TRP A 56 11.72 71.24 32.53
C TRP A 56 11.55 72.49 31.67
N TYR A 57 10.36 72.71 31.10
CA TYR A 57 10.08 73.90 30.29
C TYR A 57 10.05 75.18 31.13
N GLU A 58 9.56 75.13 32.37
CA GLU A 58 9.52 76.28 33.26
C GLU A 58 10.95 76.74 33.65
N LEU A 59 11.88 75.81 33.84
CA LEU A 59 13.30 76.11 34.09
C LEU A 59 14.01 76.72 32.87
N ILE A 60 13.66 76.27 31.67
CA ILE A 60 14.17 76.83 30.41
C ILE A 60 13.65 78.26 30.22
N GLU A 61 12.35 78.51 30.43
CA GLU A 61 11.75 79.83 30.27
C GLU A 61 12.33 80.86 31.27
N ARG A 62 12.63 80.41 32.49
CA ARG A 62 13.30 81.23 33.51
C ARG A 62 14.79 81.45 33.24
N GLY A 63 15.36 80.82 32.22
CA GLY A 63 16.77 80.93 31.84
C GLY A 63 17.76 80.35 32.86
N VAL A 64 17.28 79.48 33.77
CA VAL A 64 18.13 78.83 34.79
C VAL A 64 19.10 77.84 34.13
N PHE A 65 18.72 77.32 32.96
CA PHE A 65 19.41 76.28 32.23
C PHE A 65 18.92 76.27 30.77
N THR A 66 19.80 75.95 29.83
CA THR A 66 19.49 75.84 28.40
C THR A 66 19.37 74.39 27.96
N ALA A 67 18.66 74.11 26.86
CA ALA A 67 18.56 72.75 26.33
C ALA A 67 19.92 72.12 25.97
N GLU A 68 20.94 72.95 25.68
CA GLU A 68 22.31 72.51 25.37
C GLU A 68 23.07 72.03 26.62
N ASP A 69 22.73 72.57 27.80
CA ASP A 69 23.34 72.20 29.07
C ASP A 69 22.94 70.78 29.53
N ALA A 70 21.86 70.22 28.96
CA ALA A 70 21.39 68.85 29.26
C ALA A 70 22.34 67.79 28.72
N GLY A 71 23.12 68.13 27.69
CA GLY A 71 23.99 67.19 27.01
C GLY A 71 23.23 66.09 26.28
N LEU A 72 23.99 65.08 25.88
CA LEU A 72 23.54 63.99 25.03
C LEU A 72 23.53 62.66 25.79
N VAL A 73 22.65 61.75 25.38
CA VAL A 73 22.58 60.40 25.96
C VAL A 73 23.91 59.67 25.76
N PRO A 74 24.48 59.06 26.82
CA PRO A 74 25.70 58.27 26.67
C PRO A 74 25.48 57.07 25.73
N THR A 75 26.39 56.91 24.76
CA THR A 75 26.31 55.90 23.69
C THR A 75 26.14 54.45 24.17
N ALA A 76 26.58 54.14 25.39
CA ALA A 76 26.40 52.83 26.01
C ALA A 76 24.92 52.45 26.24
N TYR A 77 24.06 53.42 26.58
CA TYR A 77 22.63 53.18 26.79
C TYR A 77 21.91 52.87 25.49
N THR A 78 22.15 53.66 24.44
CA THR A 78 21.60 53.44 23.11
C THR A 78 22.04 52.08 22.56
N ARG A 79 23.31 51.72 22.74
CA ARG A 79 23.84 50.41 22.34
C ARG A 79 23.19 49.26 23.11
N ASN A 80 22.97 49.39 24.41
CA ASN A 80 22.27 48.37 25.19
C ASN A 80 20.83 48.17 24.71
N GLN A 81 20.10 49.26 24.43
CA GLN A 81 18.73 49.17 23.91
C GLN A 81 18.68 48.47 22.54
N GLN A 82 19.63 48.74 21.65
CA GLN A 82 19.77 48.03 20.38
C GLN A 82 20.04 46.54 20.59
N LEU A 83 20.98 46.19 21.48
CA LEU A 83 21.33 44.80 21.78
C LEU A 83 20.17 44.03 22.43
N GLU A 84 19.34 44.70 23.23
CA GLU A 84 18.12 44.12 23.79
C GLU A 84 17.08 43.84 22.70
N ALA A 85 16.83 44.82 21.81
CA ALA A 85 15.92 44.65 20.69
C ALA A 85 16.37 43.51 19.75
N GLU A 86 17.68 43.42 19.48
CA GLU A 86 18.27 42.33 18.72
C GLU A 86 18.14 40.99 19.43
N ASN A 87 18.43 40.91 20.73
CA ASN A 87 18.25 39.68 21.50
C ASN A 87 16.81 39.19 21.45
N MET A 88 15.85 40.10 21.58
CA MET A 88 14.42 39.78 21.50
C MET A 88 14.04 39.24 20.11
N ARG A 89 14.55 39.86 19.03
CA ARG A 89 14.36 39.39 17.65
C ARG A 89 14.96 37.99 17.46
N LEU A 90 16.22 37.80 17.84
CA LEU A 90 16.92 36.51 17.70
C LEU A 90 16.26 35.39 18.49
N ARG A 91 15.77 35.67 19.71
CA ARG A 91 15.01 34.69 20.50
C ARG A 91 13.71 34.29 19.82
N LYS A 92 12.99 35.25 19.22
CA LYS A 92 11.77 34.96 18.47
C LYS A 92 12.05 34.11 17.23
N ASP A 93 13.10 34.44 16.48
CA ASP A 93 13.49 33.69 15.29
C ASP A 93 13.92 32.26 15.66
N LEU A 94 14.69 32.10 16.74
CA LEU A 94 15.07 30.79 17.27
C LEU A 94 13.84 29.92 17.59
N GLU A 95 12.82 30.49 18.22
CA GLU A 95 11.59 29.76 18.54
C GLU A 95 10.82 29.37 17.27
N ASN A 96 10.74 30.27 16.29
CA ASN A 96 10.14 29.98 14.98
C ASN A 96 10.88 28.83 14.26
N TYR A 97 12.22 28.84 14.28
CA TYR A 97 13.01 27.78 13.66
C TYR A 97 12.84 26.44 14.38
N LYS A 98 12.77 26.42 15.72
CA LYS A 98 12.48 25.22 16.49
C LYS A 98 11.12 24.63 16.11
N LEU A 99 10.09 25.47 16.02
CA LEU A 99 8.75 25.05 15.62
C LEU A 99 8.73 24.47 14.21
N ALA A 100 9.37 25.15 13.25
CA ALA A 100 9.48 24.67 11.88
C ALA A 100 10.24 23.34 11.77
N ALA A 101 11.35 23.20 12.50
CA ALA A 101 12.13 21.97 12.55
C ALA A 101 11.33 20.80 13.14
N ASN A 102 10.59 21.02 14.23
CA ASN A 102 9.74 20.00 14.84
C ASN A 102 8.62 19.57 13.89
N LYS A 103 7.95 20.52 13.23
CA LYS A 103 6.92 20.22 12.23
C LYS A 103 7.47 19.41 11.05
N ALA A 104 8.66 19.77 10.55
CA ALA A 104 9.32 19.02 9.48
C ALA A 104 9.70 17.60 9.93
N LYS A 105 10.20 17.44 11.16
CA LYS A 105 10.52 16.14 11.75
C LYS A 105 9.29 15.24 11.86
N GLU A 106 8.16 15.77 12.34
CA GLU A 106 6.91 15.02 12.45
C GLU A 106 6.38 14.59 11.09
N ALA A 107 6.39 15.49 10.09
CA ALA A 107 6.00 15.18 8.73
C ALA A 107 6.89 14.09 8.12
N PHE A 108 8.20 14.18 8.33
CA PHE A 108 9.16 13.18 7.88
C PHE A 108 8.89 11.80 8.50
N LEU A 109 8.66 11.73 9.82
CA LEU A 109 8.33 10.48 10.50
C LEU A 109 7.03 9.86 9.97
N LYS A 110 6.02 10.68 9.66
CA LYS A 110 4.77 10.20 9.05
C LYS A 110 5.02 9.60 7.66
N MET A 111 5.78 10.30 6.81
CA MET A 111 6.14 9.82 5.47
C MET A 111 6.99 8.53 5.53
N GLN A 112 7.90 8.43 6.50
CA GLN A 112 8.71 7.24 6.72
C GLN A 112 7.85 6.03 7.07
N LYS A 113 6.89 6.19 7.99
CA LYS A 113 5.94 5.13 8.38
C LYS A 113 5.11 4.66 7.18
N GLU A 114 4.58 5.58 6.38
CA GLU A 114 3.79 5.23 5.19
C GLU A 114 4.63 4.47 4.16
N ARG A 115 5.85 4.95 3.89
CA ARG A 115 6.81 4.27 3.01
C ARG A 115 7.09 2.84 3.49
N ASP A 116 7.28 2.65 4.80
CA ASP A 116 7.60 1.35 5.38
C ASP A 116 6.39 0.41 5.36
N PHE A 117 5.18 0.94 5.57
CA PHE A 117 3.93 0.22 5.37
C PHE A 117 3.80 -0.27 3.92
N HIS A 118 3.98 0.60 2.92
CA HIS A 118 3.95 0.21 1.51
C HIS A 118 5.01 -0.83 1.16
N ARG A 119 6.24 -0.67 1.66
CA ARG A 119 7.32 -1.66 1.45
C ARG A 119 6.96 -3.02 2.04
N MET A 120 6.45 -3.05 3.26
CA MET A 120 6.03 -4.29 3.92
C MET A 120 4.86 -4.94 3.17
N HIS A 121 3.84 -4.16 2.81
CA HIS A 121 2.67 -4.63 2.08
C HIS A 121 3.05 -5.20 0.72
N HIS A 122 3.89 -4.50 -0.04
CA HIS A 122 4.39 -5.00 -1.33
C HIS A 122 5.11 -6.34 -1.19
N ARG A 123 6.00 -6.49 -0.19
CA ARG A 123 6.70 -7.76 0.06
C ARG A 123 5.70 -8.90 0.35
N ARG A 124 4.70 -8.64 1.20
CA ARG A 124 3.65 -9.63 1.51
C ARG A 124 2.88 -10.05 0.25
N VAL A 125 2.41 -9.08 -0.54
CA VAL A 125 1.65 -9.36 -1.77
C VAL A 125 2.49 -10.17 -2.77
N VAL A 126 3.80 -9.88 -2.88
CA VAL A 126 4.70 -10.65 -3.74
C VAL A 126 4.85 -12.09 -3.25
N GLN A 127 4.95 -12.32 -1.94
CA GLN A 127 4.99 -13.67 -1.37
C GLN A 127 3.70 -14.45 -1.66
N GLU A 128 2.54 -13.83 -1.42
CA GLU A 128 1.23 -14.44 -1.72
C GLU A 128 1.08 -14.75 -3.21
N LYS A 129 1.46 -13.81 -4.09
CA LYS A 129 1.49 -14.02 -5.54
C LYS A 129 2.34 -15.22 -5.91
N ASN A 130 3.54 -15.34 -5.36
CA ASN A 130 4.46 -16.44 -5.69
C ASN A 130 3.93 -17.79 -5.20
N ARG A 131 3.26 -17.83 -4.04
CA ARG A 131 2.57 -19.03 -3.56
C ARG A 131 1.48 -19.46 -4.53
N LEU A 132 0.59 -18.55 -4.93
CA LEU A 132 -0.49 -18.83 -5.89
C LEU A 132 0.04 -19.28 -7.25
N ILE A 133 1.13 -18.67 -7.74
CA ILE A 133 1.79 -19.12 -8.97
C ILE A 133 2.25 -20.59 -8.83
N GLY A 134 2.82 -20.95 -7.68
CA GLY A 134 3.21 -22.33 -7.39
C GLY A 134 2.01 -23.29 -7.43
N ASP A 135 0.90 -22.89 -6.81
CA ASP A 135 -0.32 -23.70 -6.74
C ASP A 135 -0.93 -23.90 -8.14
N ILE A 136 -0.99 -22.84 -8.96
CA ILE A 136 -1.45 -22.92 -10.35
C ILE A 136 -0.57 -23.87 -11.17
N LYS A 137 0.76 -23.81 -11.00
CA LYS A 137 1.67 -24.73 -11.71
C LYS A 137 1.43 -26.18 -11.34
N ARG A 138 1.27 -26.48 -10.04
CA ARG A 138 0.95 -27.85 -9.56
C ARG A 138 -0.40 -28.32 -10.11
N LEU A 139 -1.41 -27.45 -10.10
CA LEU A 139 -2.74 -27.77 -10.63
C LEU A 139 -2.69 -28.09 -12.12
N LYS A 140 -2.01 -27.26 -12.93
CA LYS A 140 -1.83 -27.51 -14.36
C LYS A 140 -1.13 -28.84 -14.64
N ALA A 141 -0.08 -29.16 -13.88
CA ALA A 141 0.62 -30.45 -14.02
C ALA A 141 -0.30 -31.63 -13.70
N HIS A 142 -1.13 -31.52 -12.65
CA HIS A 142 -2.10 -32.55 -12.29
C HIS A 142 -3.17 -32.75 -13.38
N TYR A 143 -3.73 -31.68 -13.93
CA TYR A 143 -4.68 -31.79 -15.06
C TYR A 143 -4.05 -32.39 -16.32
N ALA A 144 -2.81 -32.02 -16.64
CA ALA A 144 -2.08 -32.63 -17.75
C ALA A 144 -1.89 -34.14 -17.56
N SER A 145 -1.76 -34.61 -16.31
CA SER A 145 -1.65 -36.03 -15.99
C SER A 145 -2.97 -36.82 -16.15
N TYR A 146 -4.13 -36.17 -16.09
CA TYR A 146 -5.42 -36.83 -16.32
C TYR A 146 -5.68 -37.17 -17.78
N GLU A 147 -5.18 -36.36 -18.71
CA GLU A 147 -5.35 -36.55 -20.16
C GLU A 147 -5.02 -37.99 -20.62
N PRO A 148 -3.84 -38.57 -20.32
CA PRO A 148 -3.54 -39.95 -20.69
C PRO A 148 -4.42 -40.98 -19.98
N VAL A 149 -4.81 -40.74 -18.73
CA VAL A 149 -5.69 -41.66 -17.97
C VAL A 149 -7.07 -41.74 -18.61
N LEU A 150 -7.63 -40.60 -19.03
CA LEU A 150 -8.91 -40.54 -19.72
C LEU A 150 -8.84 -41.24 -21.07
N LYS A 151 -7.78 -41.01 -21.86
CA LYS A 151 -7.55 -41.71 -23.13
C LYS A 151 -7.50 -43.22 -22.96
N GLN A 152 -6.72 -43.71 -22.00
CA GLN A 152 -6.64 -45.14 -21.69
C GLN A 152 -7.99 -45.71 -21.27
N LEU A 153 -8.78 -44.98 -20.49
CA LEU A 153 -10.10 -45.43 -20.08
C LEU A 153 -11.07 -45.53 -21.28
N THR A 154 -11.05 -44.55 -22.18
CA THR A 154 -11.82 -44.58 -23.43
C THR A 154 -11.42 -45.78 -24.30
N GLU A 155 -10.12 -46.03 -24.47
CA GLU A 155 -9.61 -47.18 -25.24
C GLU A 155 -10.06 -48.53 -24.63
N LYS A 156 -9.97 -48.65 -23.30
CA LYS A 156 -10.45 -49.85 -22.57
C LYS A 156 -11.94 -50.04 -22.76
N TYR A 157 -12.74 -48.99 -22.64
CA TYR A 157 -14.18 -49.05 -22.86
C TYR A 157 -14.52 -49.53 -24.27
N GLN A 158 -13.89 -48.96 -25.31
CA GLN A 158 -14.11 -49.37 -26.69
C GLN A 158 -13.68 -50.82 -26.95
N THR A 159 -12.59 -51.28 -26.33
CA THR A 159 -12.13 -52.67 -26.43
C THR A 159 -13.11 -53.63 -25.79
N ALA A 160 -13.56 -53.33 -24.57
CA ALA A 160 -14.57 -54.14 -23.87
C ALA A 160 -15.89 -54.19 -24.63
N LEU A 161 -16.30 -53.09 -25.26
CA LEU A 161 -17.51 -53.04 -26.09
C LEU A 161 -17.40 -53.95 -27.31
N ARG A 162 -16.26 -53.93 -28.02
CA ARG A 162 -15.99 -54.83 -29.15
C ARG A 162 -15.97 -56.30 -28.72
N GLN A 163 -15.30 -56.62 -27.61
CA GLN A 163 -15.26 -57.98 -27.06
C GLN A 163 -16.65 -58.47 -26.68
N LYS A 164 -17.46 -57.65 -26.00
CA LYS A 164 -18.85 -57.99 -25.64
C LYS A 164 -19.67 -58.36 -26.89
N MET A 165 -19.52 -57.59 -27.97
CA MET A 165 -20.22 -57.84 -29.23
C MET A 165 -19.79 -59.18 -29.85
N LEU A 166 -18.48 -59.48 -29.90
CA LEU A 166 -17.96 -60.75 -30.40
C LEU A 166 -18.47 -61.94 -29.59
N THR A 167 -18.38 -61.88 -28.25
CA THR A 167 -18.89 -62.94 -27.39
C THR A 167 -20.40 -63.11 -27.50
N SER A 168 -21.15 -62.03 -27.76
CA SER A 168 -22.59 -62.14 -28.03
C SER A 168 -22.85 -62.91 -29.33
N LEU A 169 -22.13 -62.60 -30.41
CA LEU A 169 -22.27 -63.32 -31.69
C LEU A 169 -21.87 -64.80 -31.58
N GLU A 170 -20.81 -65.11 -30.82
CA GLU A 170 -20.40 -66.49 -30.55
C GLU A 170 -21.47 -67.25 -29.75
N ARG A 171 -22.06 -66.60 -28.73
CA ARG A 171 -23.18 -67.16 -27.98
C ARG A 171 -24.38 -67.43 -28.88
N ASP A 172 -24.76 -66.47 -29.72
CA ASP A 172 -25.92 -66.60 -30.62
C ASP A 172 -25.71 -67.74 -31.63
N ARG A 173 -24.49 -67.91 -32.16
CA ARG A 173 -24.12 -69.06 -32.99
C ARG A 173 -24.24 -70.39 -32.23
N ALA A 174 -23.73 -70.47 -31.01
CA ALA A 174 -23.80 -71.69 -30.20
C ALA A 174 -25.25 -72.07 -29.86
N VAL A 175 -26.09 -71.09 -29.49
CA VAL A 175 -27.53 -71.30 -29.26
C VAL A 175 -28.23 -71.78 -30.54
N GLY A 176 -27.93 -71.16 -31.68
CA GLY A 176 -28.47 -71.59 -32.97
C GLY A 176 -28.12 -73.05 -33.32
N LEU A 177 -26.88 -73.46 -33.07
CA LEU A 177 -26.46 -74.87 -33.23
C LEU A 177 -27.24 -75.79 -32.27
N LEU A 178 -27.36 -75.44 -30.99
CA LEU A 178 -28.12 -76.23 -30.02
C LEU A 178 -29.59 -76.38 -30.42
N SER A 179 -30.22 -75.33 -30.96
CA SER A 179 -31.59 -75.39 -31.48
C SER A 179 -31.71 -76.34 -32.67
N LEU A 180 -30.74 -76.33 -33.60
CA LEU A 180 -30.70 -77.28 -34.72
C LEU A 180 -30.54 -78.73 -34.23
N TYR A 181 -29.65 -78.96 -33.26
CA TYR A 181 -29.48 -80.28 -32.64
C TYR A 181 -30.78 -80.75 -31.95
N HIS A 182 -31.43 -79.90 -31.15
CA HIS A 182 -32.71 -80.23 -30.51
C HIS A 182 -33.83 -80.53 -31.51
N TYR A 183 -33.90 -79.79 -32.62
CA TYR A 183 -34.86 -80.06 -33.69
C TYR A 183 -34.59 -81.42 -34.35
N ALA A 184 -33.32 -81.74 -34.63
CA ALA A 184 -32.93 -83.03 -35.19
C ALA A 184 -33.25 -84.20 -34.24
N GLU A 185 -32.97 -84.07 -32.94
CA GLU A 185 -33.31 -85.09 -31.93
C GLU A 185 -34.82 -85.31 -31.83
N SER A 186 -35.60 -84.23 -31.79
CA SER A 186 -37.06 -84.29 -31.77
C SER A 186 -37.62 -84.97 -33.03
N GLY A 187 -37.01 -84.70 -34.20
CA GLY A 187 -37.33 -85.38 -35.45
C GLY A 187 -37.05 -86.89 -35.39
N VAL A 188 -35.89 -87.30 -34.89
CA VAL A 188 -35.52 -88.72 -34.70
C VAL A 188 -36.42 -89.42 -33.69
N GLN A 189 -36.86 -88.75 -32.63
CA GLN A 189 -37.82 -89.30 -31.68
C GLN A 189 -39.21 -89.45 -32.29
N ASN A 190 -39.65 -88.50 -33.12
CA ASN A 190 -40.92 -88.61 -33.85
C ASN A 190 -40.90 -89.72 -34.90
N THR A 191 -39.80 -89.92 -35.65
CA THR A 191 -39.70 -91.05 -36.59
C THR A 191 -39.72 -92.40 -35.87
N LYS A 192 -38.99 -92.54 -34.75
CA LYS A 192 -39.06 -93.74 -33.91
C LYS A 192 -40.47 -94.00 -33.38
N ARG A 193 -41.21 -92.93 -33.00
CA ARG A 193 -42.60 -93.03 -32.55
C ARG A 193 -43.54 -93.46 -33.69
N LEU A 194 -43.40 -92.90 -34.89
CA LEU A 194 -44.18 -93.29 -36.07
C LEU A 194 -43.94 -94.76 -36.45
N GLN A 195 -42.68 -95.19 -36.45
CA GLN A 195 -42.32 -96.58 -36.76
C GLN A 195 -42.85 -97.57 -35.71
N CYS A 196 -42.87 -97.19 -34.43
CA CYS A 196 -43.51 -97.98 -33.37
C CYS A 196 -45.04 -98.06 -33.56
N CYS A 197 -45.67 -96.96 -34.03
CA CYS A 197 -47.10 -96.90 -34.33
C CYS A 197 -47.45 -97.82 -35.52
N GLU A 198 -46.66 -97.81 -36.60
CA GLU A 198 -46.81 -98.71 -37.75
C GLU A 198 -46.68 -100.19 -37.34
N ILE A 199 -45.71 -100.51 -36.48
CA ILE A 199 -45.54 -101.86 -35.94
C ILE A 199 -46.77 -102.26 -35.10
N SER A 200 -47.25 -101.39 -34.20
CA SER A 200 -48.46 -101.69 -33.43
C SER A 200 -49.73 -101.82 -34.30
N GLY A 201 -49.87 -101.03 -35.36
CA GLY A 201 -51.01 -101.09 -36.29
C GLY A 201 -51.05 -102.41 -37.07
N THR A 202 -49.88 -102.89 -37.53
CA THR A 202 -49.75 -104.17 -38.24
C THR A 202 -50.03 -105.38 -37.35
N TYR A 203 -49.63 -105.36 -36.07
CA TYR A 203 -50.02 -106.41 -35.10
C TYR A 203 -51.53 -106.42 -34.81
N VAL A 204 -52.19 -105.26 -34.77
CA VAL A 204 -53.65 -105.17 -34.57
C VAL A 204 -54.43 -105.65 -35.80
N THR A 205 -53.93 -105.41 -37.02
CA THR A 205 -54.57 -105.93 -38.26
C THR A 205 -54.43 -107.44 -38.40
N LEU A 206 -53.32 -108.02 -37.93
CA LEU A 206 -53.09 -109.48 -37.94
C LEU A 206 -53.90 -110.24 -36.86
N MET A 207 -54.40 -109.57 -35.82
CA MET A 207 -55.21 -110.16 -34.74
C MET A 207 -56.74 -110.03 -34.95
N GLN A 208 -57.19 -109.40 -36.05
CA GLN A 208 -58.61 -109.28 -36.43
C GLN A 208 -59.00 -110.16 -37.64
N LEU A 209 -58.11 -111.08 -38.04
CA LEU A 209 -58.35 -112.17 -38.99
C LEU A 209 -58.45 -113.50 -38.23
#